data_AF-A0AAW2NT17-F1
#
_entry.id   AF-A0AAW2NT17-F1
#
_cell.length_a   1.000
_cell.length_b   1.000
_cell.length_c   1.000
_cell.angle_alpha   90.00
_cell.angle_beta   90.00
_cell.angle_gamma   90.00
#
_symmetry.space_group_name_H-M   'P 1'
#
loop_
_entity.id
_entity.type
_entity.pdbx_description
1 polymer ?
#
loop_
_entity_poly.entity_id
_entity_poly.type
_entity_poly.pdbx_seq_one_letter_code
_entity_poly.pdbx_strand_id
1 'polypeptide(L)'
;MLRDVLFTRKFLPVPDDYWSESPADWDVLCLLFRFGSKGSKIIVTTRSAKILLIVSCSKAYKLEILSDDDCWKLIEQRTLVCNANESEFGTDQQTNNKEMQRLPSSCGDTWMCFAL
;
A
#
# COMPACT_ATOMS: atom_id res chain seq x y z
N MET A 1 -11.79 24.49 -7.33
CA MET A 1 -11.01 24.20 -6.12
C MET A 1 -10.16 22.93 -6.17
N LEU A 2 -10.55 21.78 -6.76
CA LEU A 2 -9.59 20.70 -7.07
C LEU A 2 -9.08 20.80 -8.52
N ARG A 3 -10.00 21.01 -9.47
CA ARG A 3 -9.71 21.24 -10.89
C ARG A 3 -8.62 22.28 -11.13
N ASP A 4 -8.72 23.44 -10.49
CA ASP A 4 -7.79 24.57 -10.71
C ASP A 4 -6.37 24.26 -10.23
N VAL A 5 -6.25 23.40 -9.21
CA VAL A 5 -4.96 22.93 -8.69
C VAL A 5 -4.35 21.88 -9.63
N LEU A 6 -5.18 21.00 -10.17
CA LEU A 6 -4.74 19.93 -11.08
C LEU A 6 -4.47 20.43 -12.50
N PHE A 7 -5.09 21.54 -12.90
CA PHE A 7 -4.95 22.14 -14.22
C PHE A 7 -3.47 22.43 -14.51
N THR A 8 -2.96 21.92 -15.62
CA THR A 8 -1.55 22.02 -16.05
C THR A 8 -0.50 21.36 -15.14
N ARG A 9 -0.90 20.69 -14.06
CA ARG A 9 0.04 19.97 -13.18
C ARG A 9 0.11 18.49 -13.53
N LYS A 10 1.30 17.92 -13.32
CA LYS A 10 1.51 16.48 -13.32
C LYS A 10 1.31 15.96 -11.91
N PHE A 11 0.50 14.93 -11.76
CA PHE A 11 0.15 14.38 -10.44
C PHE A 11 0.06 12.85 -10.47
N LEU A 12 0.09 12.26 -9.28
CA LEU A 12 0.03 10.81 -9.07
C LEU A 12 -0.83 10.52 -7.84
N PRO A 13 -2.17 10.49 -7.93
CA PRO A 13 -3.02 10.15 -6.81
C PRO A 13 -2.85 8.67 -6.51
N VAL A 14 -2.75 8.36 -5.23
CA VAL A 14 -2.73 6.99 -4.74
C VAL A 14 -3.90 6.81 -3.78
N PRO A 15 -5.11 6.50 -4.29
CA PRO A 15 -6.23 6.15 -3.44
C PRO A 15 -5.89 4.81 -2.78
N ASP A 16 -5.56 4.88 -1.49
CA ASP A 16 -5.22 3.68 -0.74
C ASP A 16 -6.49 2.88 -0.42
N ASP A 17 -6.42 1.56 -0.60
CA ASP A 17 -7.49 0.59 -0.34
C ASP A 17 -8.83 0.89 -1.06
N TYR A 18 -8.78 1.05 -2.38
CA TYR A 18 -9.98 1.24 -3.19
C TYR A 18 -10.83 -0.04 -3.23
N TRP A 19 -12.09 0.10 -2.83
CA TRP A 19 -13.03 -1.00 -2.60
C TRP A 19 -14.34 -0.88 -3.36
N SER A 20 -14.59 0.22 -4.07
CA SER A 20 -15.85 0.39 -4.81
C SER A 20 -15.88 -0.52 -6.05
N GLU A 21 -16.80 -1.49 -6.04
CA GLU A 21 -17.05 -2.38 -7.17
C GLU A 21 -17.97 -1.73 -8.25
N SER A 22 -18.24 -0.42 -8.16
CA SER A 22 -19.07 0.34 -9.11
C SER A 22 -18.23 0.99 -10.21
N PRO A 23 -18.45 0.66 -11.50
CA PRO A 23 -17.82 1.38 -12.61
C PRO A 23 -18.18 2.87 -12.65
N ALA A 24 -19.40 3.23 -12.24
CA ALA A 24 -19.83 4.62 -12.20
C ALA A 24 -19.02 5.44 -11.17
N ASP A 25 -18.68 4.86 -10.02
CA ASP A 25 -17.87 5.52 -9.00
C ASP A 25 -16.44 5.74 -9.51
N TRP A 26 -15.91 4.76 -10.26
CA TRP A 26 -14.62 4.87 -10.92
C TRP A 26 -14.60 5.99 -11.98
N ASP A 27 -15.65 6.10 -12.78
CA ASP A 27 -15.79 7.16 -13.78
C ASP A 27 -15.85 8.54 -13.12
N VAL A 28 -16.58 8.68 -12.01
CA VAL A 28 -16.62 9.93 -11.22
C VAL A 28 -15.23 10.29 -10.71
N LEU A 29 -14.47 9.31 -10.20
CA LEU A 29 -13.09 9.53 -9.76
C LEU A 29 -12.22 10.01 -10.93
N CYS A 30 -12.29 9.36 -12.09
CA CYS A 30 -11.56 9.77 -13.28
C CYS A 30 -11.92 11.19 -13.74
N LEU A 31 -13.19 11.57 -13.65
CA LEU A 31 -13.66 12.92 -13.99
C LEU A 31 -13.07 14.02 -13.12
N LEU A 32 -12.69 13.72 -11.87
CA LEU A 32 -11.98 14.66 -10.99
C LEU A 32 -10.56 14.94 -11.48
N PHE A 33 -9.92 13.95 -12.10
CA PHE A 33 -8.52 13.98 -12.51
C PHE A 33 -8.29 14.26 -14.00
N ARG A 34 -9.34 14.28 -14.83
CA ARG A 34 -9.21 14.49 -16.30
C ARG A 34 -8.50 15.78 -16.75
N PHE A 35 -8.36 16.77 -15.87
CA PHE A 35 -7.72 18.06 -16.17
C PHE A 35 -6.20 18.07 -15.97
N GLY A 36 -5.61 16.92 -15.64
CA GLY A 36 -4.18 16.77 -15.49
C GLY A 36 -3.39 16.99 -16.78
N SER A 37 -2.14 17.41 -16.61
CA SER A 37 -1.18 17.42 -17.71
C SER A 37 -0.85 16.00 -18.20
N LYS A 38 -0.32 15.89 -19.42
CA LYS A 38 0.09 14.62 -20.00
C LYS A 38 1.07 13.87 -19.07
N GLY A 39 0.74 12.62 -18.77
CA GLY A 39 1.55 11.74 -17.93
C GLY A 39 1.24 11.79 -16.43
N SER A 40 0.23 12.55 -15.99
CA SER A 40 -0.39 12.35 -14.68
C SER A 40 -0.97 10.96 -14.60
N LYS A 41 -0.65 10.13 -13.59
CA LYS A 41 -1.17 8.75 -13.43
C LYS A 41 -2.06 8.54 -12.21
N ILE A 42 -2.97 7.56 -12.20
CA ILE A 42 -3.64 7.09 -10.98
C ILE A 42 -3.06 5.72 -10.61
N ILE A 43 -2.64 5.55 -9.36
CA ILE A 43 -2.25 4.24 -8.82
C ILE A 43 -3.30 3.83 -7.82
N VAL A 44 -4.02 2.75 -8.10
CA VAL A 44 -5.03 2.20 -7.22
C VAL A 44 -4.42 1.04 -6.45
N THR A 45 -4.42 1.08 -5.11
CA THR A 45 -4.16 -0.10 -4.28
C THR A 45 -5.50 -0.71 -3.87
N THR A 46 -5.63 -2.03 -3.92
CA THR A 46 -6.90 -2.72 -3.60
C THR A 46 -6.64 -4.13 -3.14
N ARG A 47 -7.48 -4.65 -2.25
CA ARG A 47 -7.45 -6.06 -1.84
C ARG A 47 -8.34 -6.97 -2.68
N SER A 48 -9.09 -6.40 -3.63
CA SER A 48 -10.05 -7.14 -4.46
C SER A 48 -9.60 -7.19 -5.91
N ALA A 49 -9.31 -8.38 -6.42
CA ALA A 49 -8.92 -8.57 -7.83
C ALA A 49 -10.03 -8.13 -8.81
N LYS A 50 -11.29 -8.08 -8.38
CA LYS A 50 -12.42 -7.60 -9.21
C LYS A 50 -12.25 -6.14 -9.61
N ILE A 51 -11.65 -5.32 -8.76
CA ILE A 51 -11.38 -3.91 -9.02
C ILE A 51 -10.49 -3.73 -10.26
N LEU A 52 -9.62 -4.70 -10.56
CA LEU A 52 -8.77 -4.66 -11.76
C LEU A 52 -9.57 -4.59 -13.07
N LEU A 53 -10.76 -5.23 -13.10
CA LEU A 53 -11.67 -5.19 -14.25
C LEU A 53 -12.38 -3.85 -14.39
N ILE A 54 -12.72 -3.23 -13.25
CA ILE A 54 -13.46 -1.97 -13.20
C ILE A 54 -12.56 -0.80 -13.61
N VAL A 55 -11.32 -0.80 -13.10
CA VAL A 55 -10.36 0.30 -13.26
C VAL A 55 -9.77 0.35 -14.68
N SER A 56 -10.07 -0.62 -15.55
CA SER A 56 -9.46 -0.77 -16.88
C SER A 56 -7.93 -0.67 -16.81
N CYS A 57 -7.36 -1.50 -15.94
CA CYS A 57 -5.97 -1.38 -15.53
C CYS A 57 -5.00 -1.50 -16.71
N SER A 58 -4.17 -0.48 -16.94
CA SER A 58 -3.09 -0.56 -17.94
C SER A 58 -2.01 -1.57 -17.52
N LYS A 59 -1.75 -1.65 -16.21
CA LYS A 59 -0.81 -2.59 -15.60
C LYS A 59 -1.18 -2.87 -14.16
N ALA A 60 -1.44 -4.12 -13.83
CA ALA A 60 -1.70 -4.58 -12.46
C ALA A 60 -0.50 -5.35 -11.92
N TYR A 61 -0.26 -5.22 -10.62
CA TYR A 61 0.79 -5.90 -9.87
C TYR A 61 0.18 -6.52 -8.63
N LYS A 62 0.37 -7.83 -8.43
CA LYS A 62 0.09 -8.44 -7.14
C LYS A 62 1.24 -8.13 -6.20
N LEU A 63 0.96 -7.61 -5.02
CA LEU A 63 1.98 -7.48 -3.99
C LEU A 63 2.22 -8.87 -3.38
N GLU A 64 3.48 -9.28 -3.38
CA GLU A 64 3.88 -10.53 -2.76
C GLU A 64 3.97 -10.37 -1.24
N ILE A 65 3.71 -11.46 -0.53
CA ILE A 65 3.92 -11.52 0.91
C ILE A 65 5.43 -11.50 1.15
N LEU A 66 5.87 -10.72 2.13
CA LEU A 66 7.25 -10.74 2.58
C LEU A 66 7.63 -12.13 3.12
N SER A 67 8.88 -12.52 2.94
CA SER A 67 9.41 -13.72 3.57
C SER A 67 9.37 -13.60 5.10
N ASP A 68 9.33 -14.72 5.81
CA ASP A 68 9.37 -14.71 7.29
C ASP A 68 10.64 -14.02 7.81
N ASP A 69 11.79 -14.24 7.14
CA ASP A 69 13.07 -13.62 7.48
C ASP A 69 13.03 -12.09 7.29
N ASP A 70 12.44 -11.60 6.20
CA ASP A 70 12.32 -10.16 5.97
C ASP A 70 11.26 -9.51 6.86
N CYS A 71 10.18 -10.23 7.19
CA CYS A 71 9.23 -9.82 8.23
C CYS A 71 9.94 -9.65 9.57
N TRP A 72 10.79 -10.61 9.95
CA TRP A 72 11.53 -10.56 11.21
C TRP A 72 12.50 -9.39 11.25
N LYS A 73 13.27 -9.15 10.18
CA LYS A 73 14.15 -7.96 10.06
C LYS A 73 13.37 -6.65 10.21
N LEU A 74 12.17 -6.55 9.62
CA LEU A 74 11.32 -5.36 9.76
C LEU A 74 10.84 -5.16 11.21
N ILE A 75 10.46 -6.25 11.88
CA ILE A 75 10.08 -6.22 13.29
C ILE A 75 11.27 -5.80 14.15
N GLU A 76 12.44 -6.40 13.97
CA GLU A 76 13.68 -6.03 14.67
C GLU A 76 14.02 -4.55 14.46
N GLN A 77 13.97 -4.05 13.23
CA GLN A 77 14.21 -2.61 12.97
C GLN A 77 13.22 -1.72 13.72
N ARG A 78 11.94 -2.09 13.77
CA ARG A 78 10.90 -1.32 14.48
C ARG A 78 11.06 -1.37 16.00
N THR A 79 11.44 -2.51 16.56
CA THR A 79 11.65 -2.65 18.01
C THR A 79 12.94 -1.96 18.47
N LEU A 80 13.99 -1.98 17.64
CA LEU A 80 15.25 -1.28 17.90
C LEU A 80 15.06 0.25 17.93
N VAL A 81 14.22 0.80 17.06
CA VAL A 81 13.92 2.25 17.04
C VAL A 81 13.19 2.71 18.30
N CYS A 82 12.38 1.86 18.93
CA CYS A 82 11.72 2.17 20.20
C CYS A 82 12.68 2.14 21.40
N ASN A 83 13.79 1.38 21.32
CA ASN A 83 14.77 1.25 22.40
C ASN A 83 15.87 2.32 22.38
N ALA A 84 15.92 3.18 21.35
CA ALA A 84 16.92 4.24 21.24
C ALA A 84 16.68 5.44 22.19
N ASN A 85 15.61 5.41 23.00
CA ASN A 85 15.31 6.45 23.99
C ASN A 85 15.64 6.04 25.43
N GLU A 86 16.17 4.84 25.67
CA GLU A 86 16.62 4.44 26.99
C GLU A 86 18.07 3.97 26.91
N SER A 87 18.96 4.85 27.36
CA SER A 87 20.32 4.50 27.72
C SER A 87 20.32 3.44 28.83
N GLU A 88 21.08 2.37 28.57
CA GLU A 88 21.67 1.45 29.55
C GLU A 88 20.72 0.59 30.41
N PHE A 89 20.59 -0.69 30.04
CA PHE A 89 20.81 -1.86 30.91
C PHE A 89 20.78 -3.11 30.02
N GLY A 90 21.87 -3.86 29.89
CA GLY A 90 22.21 -4.92 30.83
C GLY A 90 22.00 -6.26 30.11
N THR A 91 23.07 -7.04 29.97
CA THR A 91 23.04 -8.39 29.41
C THR A 91 22.03 -9.27 30.13
N ASP A 92 21.03 -9.81 29.43
CA ASP A 92 20.44 -11.09 29.79
C ASP A 92 20.16 -11.90 28.52
N GLN A 93 20.89 -13.01 28.42
CA GLN A 93 20.59 -14.11 27.52
C GLN A 93 19.33 -14.83 28.02
N GLN A 94 18.56 -15.35 27.07
CA GLN A 94 17.43 -16.28 27.22
C GLN A 94 16.07 -15.68 27.58
N THR A 95 15.28 -15.46 26.53
CA THR A 95 13.83 -15.73 26.54
C THR A 95 13.45 -16.54 25.30
N ASN A 96 13.74 -17.84 25.38
CA ASN A 96 12.86 -18.94 24.97
C ASN A 96 12.04 -18.75 23.66
N ASN A 97 12.72 -18.90 22.52
CA ASN A 97 12.16 -18.88 21.16
C ASN A 97 11.27 -20.10 20.83
N LYS A 98 10.17 -20.33 21.56
CA LYS A 98 9.18 -21.36 21.20
C LYS A 98 7.71 -20.93 21.26
N GLU A 99 7.40 -19.69 21.64
CA GLU A 99 6.00 -19.23 21.74
C GLU A 99 5.62 -18.06 20.81
N MET A 100 6.39 -17.80 19.75
CA MET A 100 5.95 -16.87 18.70
C MET A 100 5.02 -17.60 17.72
N GLN A 101 3.82 -17.95 18.18
CA GLN A 101 2.82 -18.61 17.34
C GLN A 101 2.38 -17.66 16.23
N ARG A 102 2.76 -18.01 15.00
CA ARG A 102 2.15 -17.67 13.70
C ARG A 102 1.55 -16.27 13.63
N LEU A 103 2.33 -15.31 13.13
CA LEU A 103 1.78 -14.13 12.47
C LEU A 103 0.75 -14.59 11.42
N PRO A 104 -0.43 -13.96 11.33
CA PRO A 104 -1.43 -14.36 10.36
C PRO A 104 -0.86 -14.19 8.95
N SER A 105 -0.82 -15.28 8.20
CA SER A 105 -0.37 -15.37 6.81
C SER A 105 -1.27 -14.64 5.80
N SER A 106 -2.13 -13.72 6.24
CA SER A 106 -3.19 -13.10 5.44
C SER A 106 -2.81 -11.77 4.78
N CYS A 107 -1.53 -11.40 4.75
CA CYS A 107 -1.09 -10.11 4.22
C CYS A 107 -1.00 -10.04 2.67
N GLY A 108 -1.35 -11.11 1.94
CA GLY A 108 -0.99 -11.30 0.52
C GLY A 108 -2.01 -10.97 -0.56
N ASP A 109 -3.13 -10.34 -0.21
CA ASP A 109 -4.23 -10.12 -1.17
C ASP A 109 -4.23 -8.74 -1.80
N THR A 110 -3.20 -7.93 -1.55
CA THR A 110 -3.13 -6.56 -2.05
C THR A 110 -2.60 -6.51 -3.49
N TRP A 111 -3.29 -5.73 -4.32
CA TRP A 111 -2.96 -5.44 -5.70
C TRP A 111 -2.70 -3.95 -5.87
N MET A 112 -1.73 -3.61 -6.73
CA MET A 112 -1.46 -2.26 -7.16
C MET A 112 -1.69 -2.15 -8.66
N CYS A 113 -2.58 -1.24 -9.07
CA CYS A 113 -2.99 -1.05 -10.45
C CYS A 113 -2.63 0.36 -10.93
N PHE A 114 -2.01 0.45 -12.11
CA PHE A 114 -1.77 1.72 -12.79
C PHE A 114 -2.92 1.99 -13.78
N ALA A 115 -3.62 3.10 -13.58
CA ALA A 115 -4.77 3.51 -14.36
C ALA A 115 -4.59 4.92 -14.90
N LEU A 116 -4.88 5.09 -16.20
CA LEU A 116 -4.92 6.33 -16.97
C LEU A 116 -5.41 6.15 -18.41
#